data_AF-A0A9P9EX67-F1
#
_entry.id   AF-A0A9P9EX67-F1
#
_cell.length_a   1.000
_cell.length_b   1.000
_cell.length_c   1.000
_cell.angle_alpha   90.00
_cell.angle_beta   90.00
_cell.angle_gamma   90.00
#
_symmetry.space_group_name_H-M   'P 1'
#
loop_
_entity.id
_entity.type
_entity.pdbx_description
1 polymer ?
#
loop_
_entity_poly.entity_id
_entity_poly.type
_entity_poly.pdbx_seq_one_letter_code
_entity_poly.pdbx_strand_id
1 'polypeptide(L)'
;GVLLGGEGLRPTVDGYRIKYSSASPVEATKGPFDVEGESHVSGWWILKTKDAEEALSWAKKIPFKDGEVTKRRLAEMEDFGGN
;
A
#
# COMPACT_ATOMS: atom_id res chain seq x y z
N GLY A 1 14.72 2.67 -12.62
CA GLY A 1 13.32 2.34 -12.37
C GLY A 1 12.45 3.47 -12.86
N VAL A 2 11.31 3.15 -13.47
CA VAL A 2 10.32 4.11 -13.97
C VAL A 2 9.10 4.08 -13.05
N LEU A 3 8.62 5.26 -12.66
CA LEU A 3 7.37 5.39 -11.92
C LEU A 3 6.20 5.13 -12.89
N LEU A 4 5.42 4.08 -12.63
CA LEU A 4 4.22 3.75 -13.42
C LEU A 4 2.97 4.41 -12.85
N GLY A 5 2.95 4.65 -11.54
CA GLY A 5 1.86 5.33 -10.86
C GLY A 5 2.16 5.51 -9.38
N GLY A 6 1.51 6.45 -8.74
CA GLY A 6 1.59 6.62 -7.30
C GLY A 6 0.73 7.79 -6.86
N GLU A 7 0.09 7.63 -5.72
CA GLU A 7 -0.87 8.59 -5.19
C GLU A 7 -0.73 8.70 -3.67
N GLY A 8 -0.95 9.91 -3.15
CA GLY A 8 -1.13 10.15 -1.73
C GLY A 8 -2.59 9.93 -1.33
N LEU A 9 -2.82 9.30 -0.19
CA LEU A 9 -4.17 9.10 0.33
C LEU A 9 -4.57 10.27 1.24
N ARG A 10 -5.86 10.59 1.20
CA ARG A 10 -6.47 11.61 2.06
C ARG A 10 -6.51 11.14 3.53
N PRO A 11 -6.62 12.05 4.50
CA PRO A 11 -6.72 11.70 5.91
C PRO A 11 -7.88 10.74 6.21
N THR A 12 -7.73 9.92 7.26
CA THR A 12 -8.67 8.84 7.60
C THR A 12 -10.09 9.33 7.92
N VAL A 13 -10.25 10.59 8.35
CA VAL A 13 -11.56 11.24 8.57
C VAL A 13 -12.45 11.26 7.32
N ASP A 14 -11.83 11.31 6.13
CA ASP A 14 -12.55 11.28 4.86
C ASP A 14 -12.88 9.82 4.42
N GLY A 15 -12.33 8.81 5.10
CA GLY A 15 -12.35 7.41 4.69
C GLY A 15 -13.37 6.51 5.38
N TYR A 16 -13.47 5.28 4.87
CA TYR A 16 -14.23 4.17 5.45
C TYR A 16 -13.39 2.89 5.44
N ARG A 17 -13.49 2.10 6.50
CA ARG A 17 -12.89 0.76 6.61
C ARG A 17 -13.98 -0.29 6.44
N ILE A 18 -13.78 -1.24 5.55
CA ILE A 18 -14.73 -2.33 5.31
C ILE A 18 -14.17 -3.61 5.94
N LYS A 19 -14.93 -4.21 6.85
CA LYS A 19 -14.58 -5.47 7.51
C LYS A 19 -15.40 -6.60 6.92
N TYR A 20 -14.71 -7.63 6.44
CA TYR A 20 -15.30 -8.86 5.95
C TYR A 20 -15.22 -9.94 7.03
N SER A 21 -16.26 -10.76 7.13
CA SER A 21 -16.36 -11.87 8.06
C SER A 21 -17.17 -12.98 7.41
N SER A 22 -16.80 -14.24 7.66
CA SER A 22 -17.61 -15.39 7.23
C SER A 22 -18.84 -15.60 8.11
N ALA A 23 -18.82 -15.07 9.34
CA ALA A 23 -19.86 -15.29 10.36
C ALA A 23 -20.78 -14.08 10.57
N SER A 24 -20.46 -12.92 10.00
CA SER A 24 -21.24 -11.70 10.14
C SER A 24 -21.32 -10.92 8.83
N PRO A 25 -22.34 -10.06 8.66
CA PRO A 25 -22.43 -9.19 7.49
C PRO A 25 -21.18 -8.32 7.32
N VAL A 26 -20.99 -7.85 6.08
CA VAL A 26 -19.93 -6.87 5.77
C VAL A 26 -20.24 -5.57 6.51
N GLU A 27 -19.30 -5.10 7.30
CA GLU A 27 -19.44 -3.91 8.14
C GLU A 27 -18.58 -2.76 7.60
N ALA A 28 -19.13 -1.55 7.58
CA ALA A 28 -18.42 -0.34 7.20
C ALA A 28 -18.24 0.57 8.43
N THR A 29 -17.02 1.03 8.67
CA THR A 29 -16.67 1.95 9.74
C THR A 29 -16.16 3.26 9.16
N LYS A 30 -16.85 4.37 9.45
CA LYS A 30 -16.39 5.73 9.12
C LYS A 30 -15.17 6.07 9.99
N GLY A 31 -14.17 6.76 9.43
CA GLY A 31 -13.09 7.33 10.23
C GLY A 31 -13.53 8.52 11.11
N PRO A 32 -12.60 9.18 11.82
CA PRO A 32 -11.16 8.89 11.84
C PRO A 32 -10.86 7.55 12.50
N PHE A 33 -9.81 6.89 12.04
CA PHE A 33 -9.30 5.68 12.67
C PHE A 33 -8.32 6.04 13.80
N ASP A 34 -7.90 5.07 14.60
CA ASP A 34 -6.99 5.29 15.72
C ASP A 34 -5.63 5.72 15.17
N VAL A 35 -5.21 6.96 15.42
CA VAL A 35 -3.94 7.50 14.90
C VAL A 35 -2.78 7.32 15.88
N GLU A 36 -3.03 6.90 17.12
CA GLU A 36 -2.00 6.70 18.14
C GLU A 36 -1.59 5.22 18.23
N GLY A 37 -2.55 4.30 18.09
CA GLY A 37 -2.35 2.87 18.23
C GLY A 37 -2.12 2.10 16.92
N GLU A 38 -2.28 2.73 15.75
CA GLU A 38 -2.20 2.02 14.47
C GLU A 38 -1.50 2.84 13.35
N SER A 39 -0.75 2.14 12.50
CA SER A 39 -0.10 2.73 11.32
C SER A 39 -1.04 2.69 10.12
N HIS A 40 -1.18 3.83 9.43
CA HIS A 40 -2.06 3.97 8.28
C HIS A 40 -1.30 4.05 6.97
N VAL A 41 -1.79 3.34 5.95
CA VAL A 41 -1.32 3.50 4.57
C VAL A 41 -1.67 4.92 4.12
N SER A 42 -0.64 5.72 3.84
CA SER A 42 -0.78 7.13 3.45
C SER A 42 -0.56 7.37 1.96
N GLY A 43 -0.30 6.32 1.18
CA GLY A 43 -0.01 6.41 -0.24
C GLY A 43 0.60 5.12 -0.77
N TRP A 44 0.84 5.10 -2.07
CA TRP A 44 1.48 3.97 -2.75
C TRP A 44 2.27 4.44 -3.98
N TRP A 45 3.19 3.59 -4.43
CA TRP A 45 3.92 3.74 -5.69
C TRP A 45 4.01 2.39 -6.39
N ILE A 46 3.79 2.38 -7.71
CA ILE A 46 4.08 1.26 -8.61
C ILE A 46 5.26 1.66 -9.47
N LEU A 47 6.30 0.83 -9.45
CA LEU A 47 7.55 1.05 -10.16
C LEU A 47 7.80 -0.11 -11.11
N LYS A 48 8.29 0.20 -12.31
CA LYS A 48 8.98 -0.76 -13.17
C LYS A 48 10.47 -0.66 -12.90
N THR A 49 11.06 -1.70 -12.31
CA THR A 49 12.50 -1.77 -12.00
C THR A 49 13.12 -2.99 -12.64
N LYS A 50 14.44 -2.95 -12.85
CA LYS A 50 15.22 -4.09 -13.38
C LYS A 50 15.28 -5.25 -12.40
N ASP A 51 15.34 -4.94 -11.10
CA ASP A 51 15.48 -5.88 -10.00
C ASP A 51 14.93 -5.31 -8.68
N ALA A 52 15.05 -6.09 -7.61
CA ALA A 52 14.59 -5.73 -6.29
C ALA A 52 15.43 -4.61 -5.65
N GLU A 53 16.74 -4.61 -5.91
CA GLU A 53 17.73 -3.67 -5.39
C GLU A 53 17.50 -2.27 -5.92
N GLU A 54 17.13 -2.15 -7.20
CA GLU A 54 16.75 -0.88 -7.80
C GLU A 54 15.44 -0.34 -7.20
N ALA A 55 14.46 -1.21 -6.91
CA ALA A 55 13.23 -0.81 -6.22
C ALA A 55 13.52 -0.30 -4.80
N LEU A 56 14.40 -0.97 -4.06
CA LEU A 56 14.83 -0.52 -2.73
C LEU A 56 15.58 0.80 -2.78
N SER A 57 16.47 0.97 -3.76
CA SER A 57 17.23 2.21 -3.96
C SER A 57 16.30 3.38 -4.34
N TRP A 58 15.20 3.10 -5.04
CA TRP A 58 14.16 4.08 -5.31
C TRP A 58 13.36 4.41 -4.04
N ALA A 59 12.91 3.40 -3.29
CA ALA A 59 12.10 3.57 -2.08
C ALA A 59 12.79 4.45 -1.01
N LYS A 60 14.13 4.36 -0.90
CA LYS A 60 14.93 5.22 0.00
C LYS A 60 14.88 6.71 -0.34
N LYS A 61 14.35 7.09 -1.50
CA LYS A 61 14.21 8.49 -1.95
C LYS A 61 12.84 9.08 -1.64
N ILE A 62 11.91 8.29 -1.09
CA ILE A 62 10.58 8.77 -0.71
C ILE A 62 10.74 9.84 0.39
N PRO A 63 10.13 11.04 0.25
CA PRO A 63 10.36 12.16 1.14
C PRO A 63 9.61 12.07 2.48
N PHE A 64 9.45 10.87 3.04
CA PHE A 64 8.89 10.69 4.38
C PHE A 64 9.99 10.85 5.44
N LYS A 65 9.70 11.64 6.47
CA LYS A 65 10.63 11.90 7.58
C LYS A 65 10.61 10.78 8.64
N ASP A 66 9.47 10.13 8.79
CA ASP A 66 9.22 9.04 9.73
C ASP A 66 8.16 8.10 9.14
N GLY A 67 8.10 6.88 9.65
CA GLY A 67 7.21 5.81 9.19
C GLY A 67 7.93 4.71 8.41
N GLU A 68 7.15 3.90 7.70
CA GLU A 68 7.64 2.72 6.99
C GLU A 68 7.08 2.63 5.57
N VAL A 69 7.83 1.95 4.70
CA VAL A 69 7.40 1.62 3.34
C VAL A 69 7.65 0.13 3.10
N THR A 70 6.60 -0.59 2.71
CA THR A 70 6.72 -2.00 2.33
C THR A 70 6.95 -2.14 0.83
N LYS A 71 8.08 -2.73 0.43
CA LYS A 71 8.35 -3.11 -0.97
C LYS A 71 7.79 -4.50 -1.26
N ARG A 72 6.92 -4.61 -2.26
CA ARG A 72 6.39 -5.91 -2.75
C ARG A 72 6.36 -5.92 -4.27
N ARG A 73 6.63 -7.08 -4.87
CA ARG A 73 6.44 -7.30 -6.32
C ARG A 73 4.95 -7.52 -6.58
N LEU A 74 4.42 -6.94 -7.66
CA LEU A 74 3.10 -7.30 -8.18
C LEU A 74 3.19 -8.67 -8.86
N ALA A 75 2.17 -9.49 -8.71
CA ALA A 75 2.09 -10.75 -9.44
C ALA A 75 1.80 -10.45 -10.93
N GLU A 76 2.52 -11.10 -11.82
CA GLU A 76 2.37 -10.99 -13.26
C GLU A 76 1.82 -12.31 -13.84
N MET A 77 1.33 -12.29 -15.09
CA MET A 77 0.72 -13.49 -15.70
C MET A 77 1.67 -14.70 -15.69
N GLU A 78 2.96 -14.44 -15.85
CA GLU A 78 4.04 -15.43 -15.81
C GLU A 78 4.15 -16.13 -14.45
N ASP A 79 3.75 -15.48 -13.36
CA ASP A 79 3.78 -16.08 -12.01
C ASP A 79 2.64 -17.11 -11.81
N PHE A 80 1.63 -17.13 -12.69
CA PHE A 80 0.50 -18.07 -12.65
C PHE A 80 0.63 -19.25 -13.64
N GLY A 81 1.73 -19.31 -14.41
CA GLY A 81 1.95 -20.25 -15.51
C GLY A 81 2.61 -21.59 -15.14
N GLY A 82 2.21 -22.21 -14.02
CA GLY A 82 2.63 -23.58 -13.66
C GLY A 82 1.58 -24.61 -14.10
N ASN A 83 1.97 -25.58 -14.92
CA ASN A 83 1.21 -26.83 -15.16
C ASN A 83 1.02 -27.63 -13.87
#